data_AF-A0A966SRN6-F1
#
_entry.id   AF-A0A966SRN6-F1
#
_cell.length_a   1.000
_cell.length_b   1.000
_cell.length_c   1.000
_cell.angle_alpha   90.00
_cell.angle_beta   90.00
_cell.angle_gamma   90.00
#
_symmetry.space_group_name_H-M   'P 1'
#
loop_
_entity.id
_entity.type
_entity.pdbx_description
1 polymer ?
#
loop_
_entity_poly.entity_id
_entity_poly.type
_entity_poly.pdbx_seq_one_letter_code
_entity_poly.pdbx_strand_id
1 'polypeptide(L)'
;MKKFKVRQKLLLLGLLFALPFATVVVYDLFFVKAKRDLGHAKEEIIGVSIQPRLLKLFHELQIYRDLGHAVANTNLVLRPLFEQQPGVVQLAMKSADEVIGPACEQIQGLEYQWSKLQSQIQNAFKHPPYDIPSLAYEDRSRLIAETRALLVFIGDKSKLSDDTVSEAAQQLTA
;
A
#
# COMPACT_ATOMS: atom_id res chain seq x y z
N MET A 1 -40.54 -15.15 -54.28
CA MET A 1 -40.01 -14.32 -53.19
C MET A 1 -40.95 -14.39 -51.99
N LYS A 2 -40.54 -15.00 -50.87
CA LYS A 2 -41.40 -15.18 -49.67
C LYS A 2 -41.64 -13.82 -49.00
N LYS A 3 -42.90 -13.38 -48.93
CA LYS A 3 -43.27 -12.11 -48.28
C LYS A 3 -43.29 -12.30 -46.76
N PHE A 4 -42.39 -11.61 -46.05
CA PHE A 4 -42.35 -11.61 -44.58
C PHE A 4 -43.62 -10.98 -43.99
N LYS A 5 -44.19 -11.63 -42.96
CA LYS A 5 -45.33 -11.09 -42.21
C LYS A 5 -44.89 -9.82 -41.47
N VAL A 6 -45.79 -8.84 -41.32
CA VAL A 6 -45.52 -7.53 -40.71
C VAL A 6 -44.82 -7.65 -39.34
N ARG A 7 -45.20 -8.64 -38.53
CA ARG A 7 -44.56 -8.93 -37.23
C ARG A 7 -43.07 -9.30 -37.34
N GLN A 8 -42.66 -10.03 -38.37
CA GLN A 8 -41.26 -10.40 -38.58
C GLN A 8 -40.41 -9.19 -39.02
N LYS A 9 -41.00 -8.24 -39.75
CA LYS A 9 -40.32 -7.00 -40.14
C LYS A 9 -40.08 -6.08 -38.93
N LEU A 10 -41.07 -5.97 -38.04
CA LEU A 10 -40.94 -5.23 -36.78
C LEU A 10 -39.86 -5.84 -35.86
N LEU A 11 -39.82 -7.18 -35.76
CA LEU A 11 -38.80 -7.87 -34.98
C LEU A 11 -37.39 -7.65 -35.55
N LEU A 12 -37.25 -7.70 -36.88
CA LEU A 12 -35.99 -7.40 -37.57
C LEU A 12 -35.52 -5.96 -37.33
N LEU A 13 -36.45 -5.00 -37.35
CA LEU A 13 -36.15 -3.59 -37.08
C LEU A 13 -35.71 -3.37 -35.63
N GLY A 14 -36.42 -4.00 -34.68
CA GLY A 14 -36.06 -3.96 -33.26
C GLY A 14 -34.72 -4.63 -32.99
N LEU A 15 -34.43 -5.76 -33.63
CA LEU A 15 -33.14 -6.44 -33.52
C LEU A 15 -32.01 -5.58 -34.11
N LEU A 16 -32.24 -4.93 -35.26
CA LEU A 16 -31.27 -4.04 -35.90
C LEU A 16 -30.88 -2.86 -34.99
N PHE A 17 -31.83 -2.35 -34.21
CA PHE A 17 -31.59 -1.28 -33.23
C PHE A 17 -31.01 -1.79 -31.91
N ALA A 18 -31.40 -2.97 -31.45
CA ALA A 18 -30.93 -3.53 -30.19
C ALA A 18 -29.50 -4.10 -30.26
N LEU A 19 -29.09 -4.63 -31.42
CA LEU A 19 -27.77 -5.23 -31.62
C LEU A 19 -26.61 -4.27 -31.33
N PRO A 20 -26.56 -3.04 -31.90
CA PRO A 20 -25.46 -2.11 -31.61
C PRO A 20 -25.42 -1.72 -30.12
N PHE A 21 -26.58 -1.57 -29.49
CA PHE A 21 -26.66 -1.24 -28.07
C PHE A 21 -26.13 -2.40 -27.20
N ALA A 22 -26.57 -3.64 -27.47
CA ALA A 22 -26.08 -4.82 -26.77
C ALA A 22 -24.56 -5.01 -26.96
N THR A 23 -24.03 -4.77 -28.15
CA THR A 23 -22.58 -4.87 -28.38
C THR A 23 -21.79 -3.82 -27.62
N VAL A 24 -22.27 -2.58 -27.52
CA VAL A 24 -21.60 -1.53 -26.73
C VAL A 24 -21.62 -1.88 -25.24
N VAL A 25 -22.76 -2.33 -24.71
CA VAL A 25 -22.89 -2.73 -23.30
C VAL A 25 -21.97 -3.92 -22.98
N VAL A 26 -21.98 -4.96 -23.82
CA VAL A 26 -21.10 -6.12 -23.62
C VAL A 26 -19.62 -5.71 -23.74
N TYR A 27 -19.29 -4.83 -24.68
CA TYR A 27 -17.92 -4.35 -24.84
C TYR A 27 -17.44 -3.57 -23.60
N ASP A 28 -18.24 -2.62 -23.12
CA ASP A 28 -17.92 -1.82 -21.94
C ASP A 28 -17.76 -2.70 -20.69
N LEU A 29 -18.65 -3.67 -20.50
CA LEU A 29 -18.66 -4.53 -19.33
C LEU A 29 -17.44 -5.47 -19.29
N PHE A 30 -17.10 -6.09 -20.42
CA PHE A 30 -16.01 -7.09 -20.48
C PHE A 30 -14.63 -6.50 -20.75
N PHE A 31 -14.52 -5.45 -21.57
CA PHE A 31 -13.22 -4.92 -21.97
C PHE A 31 -12.79 -3.69 -21.18
N VAL A 32 -13.73 -2.92 -20.64
CA VAL A 32 -13.43 -1.70 -19.88
C VAL A 32 -13.52 -1.97 -18.39
N LYS A 33 -14.72 -2.32 -17.88
CA LYS A 33 -14.93 -2.54 -16.44
C LYS A 33 -14.14 -3.71 -15.89
N ALA A 34 -14.30 -4.91 -16.46
CA ALA A 34 -13.62 -6.09 -15.93
C ALA A 34 -12.09 -5.95 -15.94
N LYS A 35 -11.50 -5.29 -16.94
CA LYS A 35 -10.05 -5.01 -16.94
C LYS A 35 -9.65 -3.98 -15.89
N ARG A 36 -10.46 -2.95 -15.70
CA ARG A 36 -10.24 -1.93 -14.67
C ARG A 36 -10.25 -2.60 -13.29
N ASP A 37 -11.33 -3.30 -12.96
CA ASP A 37 -11.55 -3.93 -11.66
C ASP A 37 -10.46 -4.96 -11.34
N LEU A 38 -9.99 -5.70 -12.35
CA LEU A 38 -8.90 -6.66 -12.19
C LEU A 38 -7.53 -5.98 -12.02
N GLY A 39 -7.36 -4.76 -12.53
CA GLY A 39 -6.21 -3.90 -12.23
C GLY A 39 -6.24 -3.39 -10.80
N HIS A 40 -7.38 -2.89 -10.34
CA HIS A 40 -7.59 -2.45 -8.94
C HIS A 40 -7.33 -3.59 -7.95
N ALA A 41 -7.90 -4.78 -8.17
CA ALA A 41 -7.69 -5.93 -7.30
C ALA A 41 -6.22 -6.35 -7.19
N LYS A 42 -5.45 -6.25 -8.28
CA LYS A 42 -4.01 -6.53 -8.26
C LYS A 42 -3.24 -5.51 -7.43
N GLU A 43 -3.53 -4.22 -7.63
CA GLU A 43 -2.90 -3.14 -6.87
C GLU A 43 -3.20 -3.25 -5.36
N GLU A 44 -4.45 -3.57 -5.00
CA GLU A 44 -4.87 -3.79 -3.62
C GLU A 44 -4.15 -4.99 -2.97
N ILE A 45 -4.09 -6.13 -3.64
CA ILE A 45 -3.40 -7.34 -3.13
C ILE A 45 -1.95 -7.02 -2.78
N ILE A 46 -1.28 -6.22 -3.62
CA ILE A 46 0.10 -5.79 -3.38
C ILE A 46 0.17 -4.92 -2.14
N GLY A 47 -0.70 -3.91 -2.02
CA GLY A 47 -0.79 -3.07 -0.83
C GLY A 47 -1.00 -3.88 0.46
N VAL A 48 -1.93 -4.85 0.44
CA VAL A 48 -2.26 -5.72 1.58
C VAL A 48 -1.07 -6.61 1.94
N SER A 49 -0.30 -7.09 0.96
CA SER A 49 0.88 -7.93 1.23
C SER A 49 2.02 -7.16 1.90
N ILE A 50 2.16 -5.86 1.62
CA ILE A 50 3.25 -5.02 2.13
C ILE A 50 2.91 -4.43 3.51
N GLN A 51 1.66 -4.00 3.71
CA GLN A 51 1.24 -3.29 4.94
C GLN A 51 1.61 -4.01 6.24
N PRO A 52 1.35 -5.32 6.43
CA PRO A 52 1.69 -6.01 7.67
C PRO A 52 3.19 -6.02 7.97
N ARG A 53 4.03 -6.11 6.93
CA ARG A 53 5.50 -6.14 7.07
C ARG A 53 6.03 -4.76 7.47
N LEU A 54 5.52 -3.71 6.85
CA LEU A 54 5.86 -2.34 7.21
C LEU A 54 5.30 -1.92 8.56
N LEU A 55 4.11 -2.38 8.95
CA LEU A 55 3.56 -2.17 10.30
C LEU A 55 4.43 -2.85 11.36
N LYS A 56 4.93 -4.05 11.08
CA LYS A 56 5.91 -4.70 11.97
C LYS A 56 7.18 -3.85 12.09
N LEU A 57 7.77 -3.41 10.98
CA LEU A 57 8.95 -2.54 11.01
C LEU A 57 8.70 -1.25 11.79
N PHE A 58 7.54 -0.61 11.57
CA PHE A 58 7.11 0.58 12.30
C PHE A 58 7.08 0.33 13.81
N HIS A 59 6.50 -0.80 14.24
CA HIS A 59 6.45 -1.17 15.65
C HIS A 59 7.85 -1.39 16.24
N GLU A 60 8.73 -2.10 15.53
CA GLU A 60 10.10 -2.33 16.00
C GLU A 60 10.92 -1.02 16.11
N LEU A 61 10.66 -0.05 15.24
CA LEU A 61 11.26 1.29 15.32
C LEU A 61 10.72 2.10 16.51
N GLN A 62 9.44 1.95 16.86
CA GLN A 62 8.87 2.54 18.08
C GLN A 62 9.54 1.97 19.34
N ILE A 63 9.66 0.64 19.42
CA ILE A 63 10.36 -0.03 20.52
C ILE A 63 11.82 0.47 20.59
N TYR A 64 12.50 0.58 19.44
CA TYR A 64 13.88 1.05 19.39
C TYR A 64 14.05 2.48 19.92
N ARG A 65 13.13 3.38 19.57
CA ARG A 65 13.08 4.74 20.11
C ARG A 65 12.87 4.74 21.61
N ASP A 66 11.88 3.99 22.08
CA ASP A 66 11.45 4.01 23.48
C ASP A 66 12.52 3.39 24.40
N LEU A 67 13.15 2.29 23.96
CA LEU A 67 14.32 1.72 24.64
C LEU A 67 15.50 2.69 24.67
N GLY A 68 15.79 3.36 23.55
CA GLY A 68 16.85 4.36 23.48
C GLY A 68 16.62 5.53 24.46
N HIS A 69 15.38 6.01 24.55
CA HIS A 69 14.99 7.05 25.50
C HIS A 69 15.08 6.58 26.96
N ALA A 70 14.63 5.37 27.26
CA ALA A 70 14.67 4.83 28.62
C ALA A 70 16.12 4.64 29.09
N VAL A 71 16.98 4.09 28.23
CA VAL A 71 18.41 3.88 28.52
C VAL A 71 19.15 5.21 28.69
N ALA A 72 18.81 6.23 27.90
CA ALA A 72 19.38 7.56 28.03
C ALA A 72 18.97 8.28 29.32
N ASN A 73 17.74 8.05 29.80
CA ASN A 73 17.25 8.51 31.11
C ASN A 73 17.63 7.55 32.25
N THR A 74 18.86 7.04 32.23
CA THR A 74 19.51 6.22 33.28
C THR A 74 18.87 4.87 33.63
N ASN A 75 17.91 4.34 32.86
CA ASN A 75 17.42 2.97 33.04
C ASN A 75 18.33 1.94 32.36
N LEU A 76 19.50 1.68 32.97
CA LEU A 76 20.53 0.78 32.44
C LEU A 76 20.09 -0.69 32.41
N VAL A 77 19.05 -1.08 33.14
CA VAL A 77 18.49 -2.45 33.12
C VAL A 77 18.00 -2.83 31.72
N LEU A 78 17.57 -1.85 30.93
CA LEU A 78 17.06 -2.04 29.56
C LEU A 78 18.16 -2.01 28.49
N ARG A 79 19.42 -1.75 28.85
CA ARG A 79 20.55 -1.69 27.90
C ARG A 79 20.70 -2.99 27.08
N PRO A 80 20.61 -4.21 27.65
CA PRO A 80 20.72 -5.43 26.86
C PRO A 80 19.62 -5.55 25.79
N LEU A 81 18.39 -5.12 26.11
CA LEU A 81 17.29 -5.10 25.14
C LEU A 81 17.55 -4.07 24.04
N PHE A 82 18.05 -2.89 24.41
CA PHE A 82 18.42 -1.85 23.44
C PHE A 82 19.52 -2.33 22.47
N GLU A 83 20.53 -3.04 22.96
CA GLU A 83 21.64 -3.57 22.15
C GLU A 83 21.19 -4.68 21.18
N GLN A 84 20.14 -5.44 21.53
CA GLN A 84 19.56 -6.46 20.66
C GLN A 84 18.60 -5.90 19.60
N GLN A 85 17.97 -4.76 19.89
CA GLN A 85 16.91 -4.20 19.05
C GLN A 85 17.33 -3.88 17.60
N PRO A 86 18.55 -3.40 17.28
CA PRO A 86 19.00 -3.26 15.90
C PRO A 86 18.90 -4.56 15.09
N GLY A 87 19.17 -5.71 15.70
CA GLY A 87 19.02 -7.02 15.06
C GLY A 87 17.55 -7.33 14.72
N VAL A 88 16.63 -6.99 15.63
CA VAL A 88 15.19 -7.18 15.42
C VAL A 88 14.67 -6.26 14.30
N VAL A 89 15.09 -4.99 14.29
CA VAL A 89 14.75 -4.04 13.22
C VAL A 89 15.30 -4.51 11.87
N GLN A 90 16.54 -5.01 11.81
CA GLN A 90 17.11 -5.58 10.59
C GLN A 90 16.33 -6.79 10.08
N LEU A 91 15.86 -7.67 10.96
CA LEU A 91 14.99 -8.79 10.58
C LEU A 91 13.66 -8.31 10.03
N ALA A 92 13.06 -7.28 10.63
CA ALA A 92 11.84 -6.67 10.12
C ALA A 92 12.05 -6.01 8.75
N MET A 93 13.18 -5.32 8.54
CA MET A 93 13.55 -4.76 7.24
C MET A 93 13.69 -5.84 6.17
N LYS A 94 14.41 -6.94 6.45
CA LYS A 94 14.53 -8.07 5.52
C LYS A 94 13.19 -8.66 5.15
N SER A 95 12.28 -8.81 6.12
CA SER A 95 10.94 -9.31 5.86
C SER A 95 10.09 -8.34 5.02
N ALA A 96 10.36 -7.03 5.10
CA ALA A 96 9.74 -6.04 4.22
C ALA A 96 10.37 -6.05 2.81
N ASP A 97 11.69 -6.28 2.68
CA ASP A 97 12.36 -6.43 1.38
C ASP A 97 11.75 -7.55 0.53
N GLU A 98 11.41 -8.69 1.14
CA GLU A 98 10.81 -9.85 0.47
C GLU A 98 9.51 -9.52 -0.27
N VAL A 99 8.73 -8.55 0.24
CA VAL A 99 7.44 -8.14 -0.36
C VAL A 99 7.57 -6.86 -1.18
N ILE A 100 8.46 -5.95 -0.80
CA ILE A 100 8.65 -4.67 -1.49
C ILE A 100 9.41 -4.86 -2.80
N GLY A 101 10.41 -5.75 -2.85
CA GLY A 101 11.19 -6.01 -4.06
C GLY A 101 10.33 -6.33 -5.28
N PRO A 102 9.45 -7.35 -5.21
CA PRO A 102 8.51 -7.67 -6.29
C PRO A 102 7.47 -6.56 -6.57
N ALA A 103 7.15 -5.74 -5.57
CA ALA A 103 6.17 -4.67 -5.69
C ALA A 103 6.72 -3.40 -6.37
N CYS A 104 8.04 -3.20 -6.38
CA CYS A 104 8.69 -2.06 -7.02
C CYS A 104 8.40 -1.97 -8.52
N GLU A 105 8.21 -3.12 -9.19
CA GLU A 105 7.85 -3.16 -10.62
C GLU A 105 6.44 -2.61 -10.90
N GLN A 106 5.58 -2.61 -9.88
CA GLN A 106 4.15 -2.29 -10.01
C GLN A 106 3.79 -0.95 -9.37
N ILE A 107 4.50 -0.53 -8.32
CA ILE A 107 4.30 0.75 -7.63
C ILE A 107 5.45 1.70 -7.96
N GLN A 108 5.18 2.64 -8.87
CA GLN A 108 6.16 3.64 -9.27
C GLN A 108 6.64 4.48 -8.07
N GLY A 109 7.96 4.54 -7.89
CA GLY A 109 8.61 5.34 -6.84
C GLY A 109 8.75 4.63 -5.49
N LEU A 110 8.19 3.43 -5.33
CA LEU A 110 8.32 2.63 -4.11
C LEU A 110 9.79 2.30 -3.81
N GLU A 111 10.56 1.91 -4.82
CA GLU A 111 11.98 1.56 -4.69
C GLU A 111 12.80 2.71 -4.08
N TYR A 112 12.59 3.93 -4.58
CA TYR A 112 13.31 5.10 -4.09
C TYR A 112 12.94 5.41 -2.63
N GLN A 113 11.65 5.42 -2.29
CA GLN A 113 11.19 5.71 -0.94
C GLN A 113 11.67 4.63 0.05
N TRP A 114 11.64 3.38 -0.36
CA TRP A 114 12.12 2.27 0.44
C TRP A 114 13.63 2.31 0.66
N SER A 115 14.42 2.49 -0.41
CA SER A 115 15.89 2.62 -0.32
C SER A 115 16.31 3.81 0.54
N LYS A 116 15.62 4.95 0.44
CA LYS A 116 15.80 6.11 1.31
C LYS A 116 15.59 5.73 2.78
N LEU A 117 14.48 5.08 3.10
CA LEU A 117 14.17 4.65 4.48
C LEU A 117 15.22 3.66 5.00
N GLN A 118 15.62 2.68 4.18
CA GLN A 118 16.66 1.71 4.56
C GLN A 118 17.98 2.40 4.89
N SER A 119 18.41 3.37 4.07
CA SER A 119 19.62 4.15 4.31
C SER A 119 19.54 4.94 5.62
N GLN A 120 18.40 5.58 5.89
CA GLN A 120 18.18 6.32 7.14
C GLN A 120 18.23 5.40 8.37
N ILE A 121 17.62 4.21 8.31
CA ILE A 121 17.66 3.23 9.41
C ILE A 121 19.10 2.73 9.64
N GLN A 122 19.83 2.41 8.58
CA GLN A 122 21.23 1.97 8.67
C GLN A 122 22.14 3.05 9.25
N ASN A 123 21.90 4.32 8.91
CA ASN A 123 22.63 5.43 9.52
C ASN A 123 22.29 5.60 11.00
N ALA A 124 21.03 5.40 11.40
CA ALA A 124 20.65 5.46 12.81
C ALA A 124 21.30 4.35 13.66
N PHE A 125 21.63 3.19 13.08
CA PHE A 125 22.40 2.16 13.78
C PHE A 125 23.86 2.53 14.05
N LYS A 126 24.44 3.44 13.25
CA LYS A 126 25.83 3.89 13.42
C LYS A 126 26.01 4.89 14.57
N HIS A 127 24.91 5.51 15.02
CA HIS A 127 24.94 6.54 16.06
C HIS A 127 24.28 6.02 17.34
N PRO A 128 25.07 5.50 18.31
CA PRO A 128 24.52 5.07 19.58
C PRO A 128 23.91 6.26 20.35
N PRO A 129 22.80 6.06 21.10
CA PRO A 129 21.99 7.12 21.71
C PRO A 129 22.68 7.90 22.84
N TYR A 130 23.91 7.54 23.20
CA TYR A 130 24.53 7.96 24.46
C TYR A 130 25.20 9.33 24.39
N ASP A 131 25.51 9.84 23.20
CA ASP A 131 26.22 11.13 23.08
C ASP A 131 25.27 12.32 23.30
N ILE A 132 24.06 12.28 22.70
CA ILE A 132 23.00 13.30 22.87
C ILE A 132 21.61 12.63 22.84
N PRO A 133 21.02 12.32 24.02
CA PRO A 133 19.73 11.63 24.14
C PRO A 133 18.58 12.23 23.33
N SER A 134 18.46 13.56 23.34
CA SER A 134 17.38 14.29 22.66
C SER A 134 17.48 14.16 21.14
N LEU A 135 18.70 14.28 20.60
CA LEU A 135 18.97 14.18 19.17
C LEU A 135 18.69 12.75 18.66
N ALA A 136 19.10 11.76 19.44
CA ALA A 136 18.87 10.36 19.11
C ALA A 136 17.37 9.96 19.20
N TYR A 137 16.58 10.61 20.06
CA TYR A 137 15.13 10.44 20.12
C TYR A 137 14.43 11.08 18.91
N GLU A 138 14.87 12.28 18.51
CA GLU A 138 14.33 13.00 17.36
C GLU A 138 14.60 12.24 16.05
N ASP A 139 15.83 11.76 15.85
CA ASP A 139 16.19 10.97 14.67
C ASP A 139 15.33 9.71 14.54
N ARG A 140 15.13 8.98 15.64
CA ARG A 140 14.27 7.78 15.63
C ARG A 140 12.79 8.13 15.45
N SER A 141 12.33 9.26 15.96
CA SER A 141 10.98 9.76 15.71
C SER A 141 10.78 10.12 14.24
N ARG A 142 11.81 10.66 13.57
CA ARG A 142 11.81 10.92 12.13
C ARG A 142 11.72 9.63 11.33
N LEU A 143 12.43 8.56 11.72
CA LEU A 143 12.31 7.24 11.07
C LEU A 143 10.89 6.67 11.14
N ILE A 144 10.24 6.81 12.29
CA ILE A 144 8.84 6.39 12.49
C ILE A 144 7.91 7.19 11.57
N ALA A 145 8.13 8.50 11.46
CA ALA A 145 7.36 9.37 10.56
C ALA A 145 7.56 9.00 9.08
N GLU A 146 8.80 8.75 8.64
CA GLU A 146 9.12 8.32 7.27
C GLU A 146 8.52 6.93 6.97
N THR A 147 8.55 6.00 7.93
CA THR A 147 7.91 4.68 7.78
C THR A 147 6.40 4.81 7.66
N ARG A 148 5.77 5.71 8.44
CA ARG A 148 4.35 6.03 8.31
C ARG A 148 4.03 6.67 6.96
N ALA A 149 4.86 7.59 6.49
CA ALA A 149 4.69 8.21 5.17
C ALA A 149 4.74 7.17 4.05
N LEU A 150 5.63 6.18 4.18
CA LEU A 150 5.70 5.05 3.24
C LEU A 150 4.43 4.17 3.28
N LEU A 151 3.90 3.88 4.47
CA LEU A 151 2.62 3.17 4.61
C LEU A 151 1.45 3.90 3.93
N VAL A 152 1.37 5.23 4.10
CA VAL A 152 0.36 6.06 3.43
C VAL A 152 0.58 6.07 1.92
N PHE A 153 1.81 6.27 1.47
CA PHE A 153 2.18 6.26 0.05
C PHE A 153 1.77 4.95 -0.62
N ILE A 154 2.03 3.81 0.02
CA ILE A 154 1.59 2.50 -0.49
C ILE A 154 0.08 2.42 -0.47
N GLY A 155 -0.59 2.84 0.60
CA GLY A 155 -2.06 2.86 0.68
C GLY A 155 -2.69 3.61 -0.49
N ASP A 156 -2.19 4.80 -0.81
CA ASP A 156 -2.68 5.63 -1.91
C ASP A 156 -2.36 5.02 -3.28
N LYS A 157 -1.15 4.47 -3.45
CA LYS A 157 -0.74 3.86 -4.74
C LYS A 157 -1.34 2.49 -5.01
N SER A 158 -1.72 1.76 -3.96
CA SER A 158 -2.41 0.46 -4.05
C SER A 158 -3.93 0.61 -4.05
N LYS A 159 -4.44 1.85 -3.99
CA LYS A 159 -5.87 2.17 -3.88
C LYS A 159 -6.56 1.48 -2.70
N LEU A 160 -5.81 1.18 -1.64
CA LEU A 160 -6.39 0.72 -0.38
C LEU A 160 -7.17 1.82 0.36
N SER A 161 -6.91 3.09 0.03
CA SER A 161 -7.57 4.25 0.62
C SER A 161 -8.83 4.72 -0.14
N ASP A 162 -9.04 4.29 -1.38
CA ASP A 162 -10.14 4.75 -2.24
C ASP A 162 -10.94 3.56 -2.80
N ASP A 163 -12.28 3.61 -2.63
CA ASP A 163 -13.32 2.82 -3.33
C ASP A 163 -14.27 1.91 -2.51
N THR A 164 -14.45 2.11 -1.20
CA THR A 164 -15.65 1.54 -0.50
C THR A 164 -16.60 2.56 0.11
N VAL A 165 -16.16 3.78 0.42
CA VAL A 165 -17.02 4.80 1.06
C VAL A 165 -17.62 5.79 0.06
N SER A 166 -16.89 6.12 -1.02
CA SER A 166 -17.34 7.14 -1.98
C SER A 166 -18.42 6.62 -2.95
N GLU A 167 -18.26 5.41 -3.49
CA GLU A 167 -19.27 4.82 -4.40
C GLU A 167 -20.56 4.43 -3.68
N ALA A 168 -20.48 3.94 -2.43
CA ALA A 168 -21.65 3.65 -1.61
C ALA A 168 -22.41 4.92 -1.20
N ALA A 169 -21.71 6.03 -0.96
CA ALA A 169 -22.33 7.32 -0.68
C ALA A 169 -23.01 7.91 -1.93
N GLN A 170 -22.42 7.75 -3.12
CA GLN A 170 -23.01 8.24 -4.36
C GLN A 170 -24.24 7.44 -4.79
N GLN A 171 -24.29 6.13 -4.53
CA GLN A 171 -25.46 5.29 -4.82
C GLN A 171 -26.64 5.51 -3.86
N LEU A 172 -26.43 6.13 -2.70
CA LEU A 172 -27.49 6.50 -1.76
C LEU A 172 -28.07 7.90 -2.03
N THR A 173 -27.49 8.67 -2.95
CA THR A 173 -27.90 10.04 -3.29
C THR A 173 -28.40 10.22 -4.73
N ALA A 174 -28.48 9.15 -5.53
CA ALA A 174 -29.07 9.13 -6.87
C ALA A 174 -30.37 8.32 -6.89
#